data_AF-A0A958H087-F1
#
_entry.id   AF-A0A958H087-F1
#
_cell.length_a   1.000
_cell.length_b   1.000
_cell.length_c   1.000
_cell.angle_alpha   90.00
_cell.angle_beta   90.00
_cell.angle_gamma   90.00
#
_symmetry.space_group_name_H-M   'P 1'
#
loop_
_entity.id
_entity.type
_entity.pdbx_description
1 polymer ?
#
loop_
_entity_poly.entity_id
_entity_poly.type
_entity_poly.pdbx_seq_one_letter_code
_entity_poly.pdbx_strand_id
1 'polypeptide(L)'
;FTTWHESIKAANITRDGRVCLCIDDEVPPFAYVILEGEVTISENLEELQHWATRIAGRYMGPDLAEAYGRRNGVKGELLVRVTPTHIVAQKNIAA
;
A
#
# COMPACT_ATOMS: atom_id res chain seq x y z
N PHE A 1 1.15 1.64 2.14
CA PHE A 1 -0.20 1.11 2.45
C PHE A 1 -0.30 0.87 3.94
N THR A 2 -1.48 0.55 4.49
CA THR A 2 -1.64 0.17 5.90
C THR A 2 -1.99 -1.31 6.06
N THR A 3 -1.69 -1.88 7.23
CA THR A 3 -2.10 -3.24 7.58
C THR A 3 -2.24 -3.41 9.09
N TRP A 4 -3.21 -4.22 9.52
CA TRP A 4 -3.34 -4.60 10.92
C TRP A 4 -2.13 -5.40 11.42
N HIS A 5 -1.62 -5.04 12.60
CA HIS A 5 -0.41 -5.61 13.19
C HIS A 5 -0.50 -7.11 13.50
N GLU A 6 -1.68 -7.64 13.79
CA GLU A 6 -1.86 -9.09 14.08
C GLU A 6 -2.06 -9.92 12.80
N SER A 7 -2.05 -9.29 11.63
CA SER A 7 -2.22 -10.03 10.37
C SER A 7 -0.97 -10.88 10.04
N ILE A 8 -1.18 -12.01 9.36
CA ILE A 8 -0.07 -12.81 8.81
C ILE A 8 0.80 -11.97 7.86
N LYS A 9 0.18 -11.03 7.13
CA LYS A 9 0.88 -10.08 6.27
C LYS A 9 1.87 -9.24 7.07
N ALA A 10 1.45 -8.67 8.20
CA ALA A 10 2.34 -7.91 9.09
C ALA A 10 3.45 -8.80 9.64
N ALA A 11 3.15 -10.00 10.12
CA ALA A 11 4.15 -10.93 10.63
C ALA A 11 5.23 -11.28 9.59
N ASN A 12 4.83 -11.54 8.34
CA ASN A 12 5.78 -11.86 7.26
C ASN A 12 6.63 -10.64 6.86
N ILE A 13 6.02 -9.46 6.75
CA ILE A 13 6.74 -8.23 6.41
C ILE A 13 7.74 -7.88 7.51
N THR A 14 7.37 -7.97 8.78
CA THR A 14 8.29 -7.69 9.90
C THR A 14 9.46 -8.68 9.94
N ARG A 15 9.24 -9.94 9.54
CA ARG A 15 10.29 -10.98 9.56
C ARG A 15 11.37 -10.75 8.50
N ASP A 16 10.99 -10.42 7.26
CA ASP A 16 11.91 -10.40 6.11
C ASP A 16 12.12 -9.01 5.51
N GLY A 17 11.17 -8.09 5.69
CA GLY A 17 11.30 -6.70 5.24
C GLY A 17 11.27 -6.50 3.72
N ARG A 18 11.09 -7.55 2.91
CA ARG A 18 10.97 -7.44 1.44
C ARG A 18 9.56 -7.75 0.99
N VAL A 19 9.11 -7.01 -0.02
CA VAL A 19 7.78 -7.18 -0.63
C VAL A 19 7.87 -7.11 -2.14
N CYS A 20 6.88 -7.71 -2.79
CA CYS A 20 6.59 -7.53 -4.20
C CYS A 20 5.15 -7.03 -4.34
N LEU A 21 4.94 -5.91 -5.04
CA LEU A 21 3.64 -5.34 -5.35
C LEU A 21 3.36 -5.50 -6.85
N CYS A 22 2.17 -5.96 -7.21
CA CYS A 22 1.69 -5.97 -8.58
C CYS A 22 0.57 -4.95 -8.73
N ILE A 23 0.67 -4.10 -9.75
CA ILE A 23 -0.40 -3.24 -10.23
C ILE A 23 -0.75 -3.76 -11.61
N ASP A 24 -1.96 -4.28 -11.77
CA ASP A 24 -2.40 -4.94 -13.01
C ASP A 24 -3.61 -4.21 -13.59
N ASP A 25 -3.59 -3.99 -14.91
CA ASP A 25 -4.74 -3.58 -15.70
C ASP A 25 -5.25 -4.82 -16.43
N GLU A 26 -6.28 -5.44 -15.85
CA GLU A 26 -6.84 -6.73 -16.25
C GLU A 26 -7.69 -6.67 -17.54
N VAL A 27 -7.62 -5.57 -18.30
CA VAL A 27 -8.37 -5.38 -19.55
C VAL A 27 -7.42 -5.34 -20.76
N PRO A 28 -7.67 -6.12 -21.84
CA PRO A 28 -6.91 -6.01 -23.08
C PRO A 28 -7.01 -4.62 -23.74
N PRO A 29 -5.91 -4.10 -24.31
CA PRO A 29 -4.57 -4.70 -24.29
C PRO A 29 -3.91 -4.52 -22.90
N PHE A 30 -3.51 -5.63 -22.28
CA PHE A 30 -3.14 -5.67 -20.86
C PHE A 30 -1.89 -4.84 -20.56
N ALA A 31 -1.80 -4.35 -19.32
CA ALA A 31 -0.63 -3.65 -18.80
C ALA A 31 -0.42 -3.97 -17.32
N TYR A 32 0.83 -4.03 -16.88
CA TYR A 32 1.15 -4.24 -15.47
C TYR A 32 2.44 -3.55 -15.05
N VAL A 33 2.58 -3.37 -13.74
CA VAL A 33 3.82 -3.00 -13.06
C VAL A 33 4.04 -3.94 -11.89
N ILE A 34 5.18 -4.62 -11.88
CA ILE A 34 5.69 -5.38 -10.74
C ILE A 34 6.80 -4.56 -10.08
N LEU A 35 6.72 -4.42 -8.76
CA LEU A 35 7.67 -3.67 -7.95
C LEU A 35 8.15 -4.52 -6.79
N GLU A 36 9.43 -4.84 -6.78
CA GLU A 36 10.10 -5.41 -5.62
C GLU A 36 10.70 -4.27 -4.78
N GLY A 37 10.69 -4.41 -3.46
CA GLY A 37 11.23 -3.38 -2.59
C GLY A 37 11.42 -3.79 -1.15
N GLU A 38 12.17 -2.96 -0.44
CA GLU A 38 12.41 -3.06 1.01
C GLU A 38 11.40 -2.21 1.77
N VAL A 39 11.10 -2.62 3.00
CA VAL A 39 10.04 -2.05 3.81
C VAL A 39 10.57 -1.33 5.03
N THR A 40 10.02 -0.14 5.28
CA THR A 40 10.00 0.47 6.62
C THR A 40 8.58 0.46 7.18
N ILE A 41 8.45 0.04 8.44
CA ILE A 41 7.19 0.05 9.19
C ILE A 41 7.19 1.21 10.18
N SER A 42 6.05 1.89 10.32
CA SER A 42 5.82 2.92 11.33
C SER A 42 4.50 2.67 12.07
N GLU A 43 4.53 2.81 13.38
CA GLU A 43 3.36 2.78 14.28
C GLU A 43 2.95 4.20 14.73
N ASN A 44 3.61 5.24 14.21
CA ASN A 44 3.32 6.61 14.58
C ASN A 44 1.89 6.98 14.13
N LEU A 45 1.04 7.34 15.09
CA LEU A 45 -0.37 7.63 14.84
C LEU A 45 -0.59 8.86 13.96
N GLU A 46 0.25 9.88 14.06
CA GLU A 46 0.15 11.07 13.22
C GLU A 46 0.49 10.74 11.76
N GLU A 47 1.58 9.96 11.54
CA GLU A 47 1.91 9.47 10.20
C GLU A 47 0.81 8.57 9.65
N LEU A 48 0.26 7.68 10.47
CA LEU A 48 -0.84 6.78 10.10
C LEU A 48 -2.07 7.57 9.67
N GLN A 49 -2.52 8.55 10.47
CA GLN A 49 -3.69 9.37 10.13
C GLN A 49 -3.45 10.20 8.87
N HIS A 50 -2.25 10.78 8.72
CA HIS A 50 -1.88 11.51 7.51
C HIS A 50 -1.99 10.63 6.26
N TRP A 51 -1.35 9.46 6.28
CA TRP A 51 -1.31 8.58 5.12
C TRP A 51 -2.64 7.85 4.87
N ALA A 52 -3.34 7.41 5.92
CA ALA A 52 -4.66 6.79 5.80
C ALA A 52 -5.66 7.77 5.17
N THR A 53 -5.65 9.05 5.56
CA THR A 53 -6.50 10.09 4.96
C THR A 53 -6.18 10.31 3.49
N ARG A 54 -4.90 10.41 3.12
CA ARG A 54 -4.49 10.59 1.73
C ARG A 54 -4.84 9.40 0.85
N ILE A 55 -4.66 8.18 1.37
CA ILE A 55 -5.05 6.95 0.69
C ILE A 55 -6.57 6.91 0.53
N ALA A 56 -7.32 7.16 1.60
CA ALA A 56 -8.77 7.24 1.55
C ALA A 56 -9.28 8.25 0.51
N GLY A 57 -8.67 9.44 0.42
CA GLY A 57 -9.03 10.43 -0.58
C GLY A 57 -8.84 9.96 -2.02
N ARG A 58 -7.85 9.10 -2.30
CA ARG A 58 -7.66 8.49 -3.63
C ARG A 58 -8.70 7.43 -3.97
N TYR A 59 -9.21 6.69 -2.99
CA TYR A 59 -10.18 5.62 -3.22
C TYR A 59 -11.63 6.09 -3.12
N MET A 60 -11.92 6.96 -2.15
CA MET A 60 -13.28 7.35 -1.77
C MET A 60 -13.64 8.79 -2.16
N GLY A 61 -12.66 9.57 -2.66
CA GLY A 61 -12.82 10.98 -2.95
C GLY A 61 -12.55 11.90 -1.73
N PRO A 62 -12.41 13.22 -1.98
CA PRO A 62 -12.00 14.19 -0.96
C PRO A 62 -13.00 14.31 0.19
N ASP A 63 -14.30 14.25 -0.08
CA ASP A 63 -15.37 14.43 0.91
C ASP A 63 -15.37 13.33 1.99
N LEU A 64 -14.92 12.13 1.64
CA LEU A 64 -14.87 10.98 2.54
C LEU A 64 -13.46 10.72 3.13
N ALA A 65 -12.45 11.47 2.67
CA ALA A 65 -11.05 11.22 3.02
C ALA A 65 -10.80 11.25 4.54
N GLU A 66 -11.31 12.26 5.24
CA GLU A 66 -11.09 12.44 6.67
C GLU A 66 -11.82 11.40 7.52
N ALA A 67 -13.05 11.05 7.13
CA ALA A 67 -13.84 10.03 7.82
C ALA A 67 -13.15 8.65 7.76
N TYR A 68 -12.70 8.24 6.58
CA TYR A 68 -11.98 6.99 6.39
C TYR A 68 -10.54 7.05 6.90
N GLY A 69 -9.90 8.21 6.87
CA GLY A 69 -8.58 8.43 7.47
C GLY A 69 -8.59 8.20 8.98
N ARG A 70 -9.57 8.78 9.70
CA ARG A 70 -9.77 8.53 11.14
C ARG A 70 -10.11 7.07 11.45
N ARG A 71 -10.92 6.43 10.60
CA ARG A 71 -11.31 5.02 10.76
C ARG A 71 -10.12 4.06 10.60
N ASN A 72 -9.24 4.35 9.63
CA ASN A 72 -8.17 3.44 9.22
C ASN A 72 -6.78 3.84 9.77
N GLY A 73 -6.65 4.98 10.42
CA GLY A 73 -5.42 5.50 11.03
C GLY A 73 -5.44 5.37 12.56
N VAL A 74 -5.69 4.16 13.06
CA VAL A 74 -5.88 3.87 14.50
C VAL A 74 -4.73 3.06 15.08
N LYS A 75 -4.62 3.00 16.41
CA LYS A 75 -3.64 2.15 17.09
C LYS A 75 -3.83 0.69 16.67
N GLY A 76 -2.72 0.04 16.33
CA GLY A 76 -2.70 -1.34 15.83
C GLY A 76 -2.66 -1.44 14.31
N GLU A 77 -2.91 -0.36 13.57
CA GLU A 77 -2.55 -0.28 12.16
C GLU A 77 -1.05 0.03 12.02
N LEU A 78 -0.44 -0.55 10.98
CA LEU A 78 0.95 -0.34 10.63
C LEU A 78 1.02 0.44 9.31
N LEU A 79 1.80 1.52 9.28
CA LEU A 79 2.12 2.21 8.04
C LEU A 79 3.32 1.51 7.39
N VAL A 80 3.08 0.90 6.24
CA VAL A 80 4.10 0.22 5.44
C VAL A 80 4.54 1.11 4.29
N ARG A 81 5.82 1.49 4.30
CA ARG A 81 6.48 2.24 3.22
C ARG A 81 7.43 1.32 2.48
N VAL A 82 7.34 1.30 1.16
CA VAL A 82 8.15 0.45 0.29
C VAL A 82 9.13 1.35 -0.47
N THR A 83 10.42 1.07 -0.33
CA THR A 83 11.48 1.65 -1.17
C THR A 83 11.73 0.68 -2.33
N PRO A 84 11.39 1.06 -3.57
CA PRO A 84 11.55 0.16 -4.71
C PRO A 84 13.03 -0.15 -4.97
N THR A 85 13.35 -1.43 -5.19
CA THR A 85 14.69 -1.89 -5.55
C THR A 85 14.75 -2.42 -6.98
N HIS A 86 13.63 -2.94 -7.49
CA HIS A 86 13.50 -3.42 -8.86
C HIS A 86 12.07 -3.20 -9.38
N ILE A 87 11.94 -2.73 -10.62
CA ILE A 87 10.65 -2.40 -11.24
C ILE A 87 10.61 -3.00 -12.65
N VAL A 88 9.58 -3.78 -12.93
CA VAL A 88 9.26 -4.28 -14.27
C VAL A 88 7.91 -3.71 -14.67
N ALA A 89 7.84 -3.02 -15.82
CA ALA A 89 6.61 -2.45 -16.35
C ALA A 89 6.42 -2.86 -17.81
N GLN A 90 5.24 -3.38 -18.13
CA GLN A 90 4.87 -3.77 -19.49
C GLN A 90 3.48 -3.27 -19.84
N LYS A 91 3.25 -3.00 -21.13
CA LYS A 91 1.96 -2.57 -21.68
C LYS A 91 1.78 -3.17 -23.07
N ASN A 92 0.57 -3.09 -23.60
CA ASN A 92 0.20 -3.61 -24.92
C ASN A 92 0.42 -5.12 -25.04
N ILE A 93 0.22 -5.86 -23.95
CA ILE A 93 0.32 -7.32 -23.97
C ILE A 93 -0.96 -7.87 -24.59
N ALA A 94 -0.78 -8.83 -25.51
CA ALA A 94 -1.87 -9.43 -26.28
C ALA A 94 -2.73 -8.41 -27.05
N ALA A 95 -2.08 -7.36 -27.57
CA ALA A 95 -2.66 -6.38 -28.49
C ALA A 95 -2.79 -6.92 -29.92
#